data_AF-A0A8J7TU56-F1
#
_entry.id   AF-A0A8J7TU56-F1
#
_cell.length_a   1.000
_cell.length_b   1.000
_cell.length_c   1.000
_cell.angle_alpha   90.00
_cell.angle_beta   90.00
_cell.angle_gamma   90.00
#
_symmetry.space_group_name_H-M   'P 1'
#
loop_
_entity.id
_entity.type
_entity.pdbx_description
1 polymer ?
#
loop_
_entity_poly.entity_id
_entity_poly.type
_entity_poly.pdbx_seq_one_letter_code
_entity_poly.pdbx_strand_id
1 'polypeptide(L)'
;MVTLVGIQANFEDALKDLIELDYDAVEAYEAAVNRLHNQELKEKLNIFKADHEWHIQELANVLKKRNIAPPSGPSVGKQWLTKGKVILANLIGDNSILRAMLSNELDTNTAYERVFLREDMWPEAKDIIRRSFEDEKRHKKWLENTILEENNL
;
A
#
# COMPACT_ATOMS: atom_id res chain seq x y z
N MET A 1 4.96 -8.68 8.78
CA MET A 1 4.27 -8.76 10.11
C MET A 1 2.82 -8.59 9.76
N VAL A 2 1.91 -9.50 10.11
CA VAL A 2 0.53 -9.41 9.59
C VAL A 2 -0.09 -8.07 9.98
N THR A 3 -0.48 -7.26 9.00
CA THR A 3 -1.19 -5.99 9.22
C THR A 3 -2.42 -6.18 10.11
N LEU A 4 -2.76 -5.15 10.90
CA LEU A 4 -4.01 -5.08 11.67
C LEU A 4 -5.06 -4.18 10.99
N VAL A 5 -4.81 -3.72 9.76
CA VAL A 5 -5.80 -2.95 9.02
C VAL A 5 -6.94 -3.88 8.56
N GLY A 6 -8.17 -3.38 8.62
CA GLY A 6 -9.41 -4.08 8.26
C GLY A 6 -10.13 -4.78 9.43
N ILE A 7 -9.49 -4.96 10.59
CA ILE A 7 -10.09 -5.59 11.78
C ILE A 7 -10.72 -4.61 12.77
N GLN A 8 -10.76 -3.32 12.44
CA GLN A 8 -11.34 -2.27 13.28
C GLN A 8 -12.83 -2.53 13.54
N ALA A 9 -13.33 -2.01 14.67
CA ALA A 9 -14.69 -2.26 15.13
C ALA A 9 -15.77 -1.75 14.16
N ASN A 10 -15.49 -0.69 13.42
CA ASN A 10 -16.41 -0.08 12.45
C ASN A 10 -15.66 0.25 11.15
N PHE A 11 -16.43 0.41 10.07
CA PHE A 11 -15.89 0.72 8.75
C PHE A 11 -15.15 2.06 8.68
N GLU A 12 -15.56 3.06 9.47
CA GLU A 12 -14.89 4.38 9.48
C GLU A 12 -13.43 4.24 9.92
N ASP A 13 -13.20 3.56 11.05
CA ASP A 13 -11.86 3.34 11.58
C ASP A 13 -11.04 2.45 10.65
N ALA A 14 -11.66 1.43 10.05
CA ALA A 14 -11.00 0.58 9.05
C ALA A 14 -10.56 1.39 7.82
N LEU A 15 -11.39 2.33 7.37
CA LEU A 15 -11.10 3.20 6.22
C LEU A 15 -10.00 4.22 6.54
N LYS A 16 -9.98 4.80 7.75
CA LYS A 16 -8.88 5.67 8.19
C LYS A 16 -7.57 4.91 8.25
N ASP A 17 -7.57 3.74 8.89
CA ASP A 17 -6.38 2.89 8.99
C ASP A 17 -5.88 2.42 7.61
N LEU A 18 -6.78 2.22 6.64
CA LEU A 18 -6.43 1.91 5.26
C LEU A 18 -5.75 3.10 4.55
N ILE A 19 -6.27 4.31 4.71
CA ILE A 19 -5.65 5.52 4.15
C ILE A 19 -4.25 5.76 4.73
N GLU A 20 -4.06 5.57 6.04
CA GLU A 20 -2.73 5.66 6.65
C GLU A 20 -1.76 4.62 6.08
N LEU A 21 -2.25 3.41 5.79
CA LEU A 21 -1.45 2.35 5.18
C LEU A 21 -1.05 2.71 3.74
N ASP A 22 -1.91 3.36 2.96
CA ASP A 22 -1.53 3.87 1.64
C ASP A 22 -0.47 4.96 1.71
N TYR A 23 -0.54 5.86 2.71
CA TYR A 23 0.55 6.81 2.95
C TYR A 23 1.87 6.09 3.28
N ASP A 24 1.82 5.05 4.11
CA ASP A 24 2.98 4.20 4.41
C ASP A 24 3.55 3.55 3.13
N ALA A 25 2.67 3.11 2.23
CA ALA A 25 3.05 2.53 0.94
C ALA A 25 3.71 3.57 0.02
N VAL A 26 3.13 4.77 -0.13
CA VAL A 26 3.72 5.86 -0.94
C VAL A 26 5.15 6.17 -0.50
N GLU A 27 5.38 6.29 0.81
CA GLU A 27 6.72 6.55 1.34
C GLU A 27 7.70 5.39 1.07
N ALA A 28 7.23 4.14 1.14
CA ALA A 28 8.04 2.97 0.84
C ALA A 28 8.41 2.89 -0.65
N TYR A 29 7.45 3.16 -1.53
CA TYR A 29 7.66 3.24 -2.98
C TYR A 29 8.66 4.35 -3.34
N GLU A 30 8.52 5.54 -2.75
CA GLU A 30 9.47 6.64 -2.95
C GLU A 30 10.89 6.26 -2.48
N ALA A 31 11.00 5.64 -1.31
CA ALA A 31 12.28 5.15 -0.81
C ALA A 31 12.89 4.06 -1.73
N ALA A 32 12.08 3.15 -2.27
CA ALA A 32 12.53 2.11 -3.19
C ALA A 32 13.01 2.70 -4.54
N VAL A 33 12.21 3.57 -5.16
CA VAL A 33 12.55 4.26 -6.43
C VAL A 33 13.87 5.00 -6.32
N ASN A 34 14.12 5.66 -5.19
CA ASN A 34 15.36 6.40 -4.96
C ASN A 34 16.61 5.51 -4.83
N ARG A 35 16.44 4.21 -4.57
CA ARG A 35 17.54 3.25 -4.32
C ARG A 35 17.77 2.25 -5.43
N LEU A 36 16.76 1.99 -6.26
CA LEU A 36 16.90 1.10 -7.42
C LEU A 36 17.99 1.62 -8.37
N HIS A 37 18.63 0.71 -9.09
CA HIS A 37 19.53 1.06 -10.18
C HIS A 37 18.86 0.92 -11.55
N ASN A 38 18.04 -0.12 -11.74
CA ASN A 38 17.32 -0.37 -12.97
C ASN A 38 16.21 0.68 -13.20
N GLN A 39 16.29 1.37 -14.34
CA GLN A 39 15.37 2.43 -14.72
C GLN A 39 13.95 1.92 -15.01
N GLU A 40 13.80 0.74 -15.61
CA GLU A 40 12.48 0.15 -15.89
C GLU A 40 11.74 -0.20 -14.60
N LEU A 41 12.47 -0.72 -13.59
CA LEU A 41 11.91 -0.96 -12.27
C LEU A 41 11.44 0.34 -11.61
N LYS A 42 12.23 1.43 -11.70
CA LYS A 42 11.84 2.74 -11.18
C LYS A 42 10.57 3.27 -11.82
N GLU A 43 10.47 3.18 -13.15
CA GLU A 43 9.30 3.62 -13.88
C GLU A 43 8.07 2.84 -13.44
N LYS A 44 8.19 1.52 -13.30
CA LYS A 44 7.08 0.70 -12.84
C LYS A 44 6.66 1.00 -11.40
N LEU A 45 7.62 1.11 -10.48
CA LEU A 45 7.32 1.44 -9.08
C LEU A 45 6.71 2.84 -8.93
N ASN A 46 7.06 3.81 -9.78
CA ASN A 46 6.40 5.12 -9.78
C ASN A 46 4.93 5.05 -10.22
N ILE A 47 4.57 4.14 -11.14
CA ILE A 47 3.17 3.91 -11.52
C ILE A 47 2.38 3.38 -10.32
N PHE A 48 2.93 2.41 -9.59
CA PHE A 48 2.26 1.84 -8.41
C PHE A 48 2.16 2.86 -7.27
N LYS A 49 3.18 3.69 -7.08
CA LYS A 49 3.10 4.84 -6.15
C LYS A 49 1.94 5.77 -6.50
N ALA A 50 1.76 6.10 -7.78
CA ALA A 50 0.67 6.95 -8.23
C ALA A 50 -0.71 6.30 -8.04
N ASP A 51 -0.81 4.97 -8.14
CA ASP A 51 -2.04 4.23 -7.80
C ASP A 51 -2.40 4.45 -6.31
N HIS A 52 -1.44 4.33 -5.38
CA HIS A 52 -1.68 4.62 -3.95
C HIS A 52 -2.02 6.09 -3.66
N GLU A 53 -1.36 7.04 -4.33
CA GLU A 53 -1.71 8.47 -4.23
C GLU A 53 -3.17 8.71 -4.64
N TRP A 54 -3.64 8.01 -5.69
CA TRP A 54 -5.03 8.04 -6.11
C TRP A 54 -5.96 7.35 -5.09
N HIS A 55 -5.57 6.23 -4.49
CA HIS A 55 -6.34 5.56 -3.42
C HIS A 55 -6.57 6.50 -2.24
N ILE A 56 -5.50 7.14 -1.74
CA ILE A 56 -5.57 8.12 -0.64
C ILE A 56 -6.59 9.21 -0.96
N GLN A 57 -6.50 9.80 -2.15
CA GLN A 57 -7.38 10.88 -2.56
C GLN A 57 -8.85 10.45 -2.55
N GLU A 58 -9.16 9.30 -3.16
CA GLU A 58 -10.54 8.84 -3.32
C GLU A 58 -11.15 8.32 -2.01
N LEU A 59 -10.38 7.58 -1.21
CA LEU A 59 -10.81 7.12 0.11
C LEU A 59 -10.99 8.29 1.08
N ALA A 60 -10.12 9.31 1.03
CA ALA A 60 -10.31 10.53 1.80
C ALA A 60 -11.58 11.30 1.36
N ASN A 61 -11.92 11.28 0.07
CA ASN A 61 -13.16 11.87 -0.44
C ASN A 61 -14.41 11.15 0.11
N VAL A 62 -14.35 9.83 0.32
CA VAL A 62 -15.43 9.07 0.98
C VAL A 62 -15.66 9.58 2.41
N LEU A 63 -14.60 9.77 3.21
CA LEU A 63 -14.71 10.29 4.58
C LEU A 63 -15.27 11.73 4.58
N LYS A 64 -14.76 12.59 3.70
CA LYS A 64 -15.20 14.00 3.58
C LYS A 64 -16.69 14.12 3.23
N LYS A 65 -17.23 13.25 2.35
CA LYS A 65 -18.67 13.22 2.02
C LYS A 65 -19.56 12.97 3.23
N ARG A 66 -19.01 12.38 4.29
CA ARG A 66 -19.68 12.12 5.57
C ARG A 66 -19.30 13.11 6.67
N ASN A 67 -18.61 14.21 6.32
CA ASN A 67 -18.08 15.20 7.25
C ASN A 67 -17.09 14.62 8.28
N ILE A 68 -16.41 13.53 7.93
CA ILE A 68 -15.36 12.92 8.75
C ILE A 68 -14.01 13.42 8.25
N ALA A 69 -13.15 13.82 9.18
CA ALA A 69 -11.79 14.24 8.85
C ALA A 69 -10.94 13.03 8.42
N PRO A 70 -10.35 13.03 7.20
CA PRO A 70 -9.45 11.96 6.78
C PRO A 70 -8.09 12.08 7.47
N PRO A 71 -7.33 10.99 7.58
CA PRO A 71 -5.93 11.04 7.98
C PRO A 71 -5.13 11.95 7.04
N SER A 72 -4.18 12.71 7.59
CA SER A 72 -3.36 13.68 6.85
C SER A 72 -1.95 13.15 6.54
N GLY A 73 -1.69 11.88 6.80
CA GLY A 73 -0.37 11.31 6.65
C GLY A 73 -0.30 9.87 7.13
N PRO A 74 0.92 9.33 7.14
CA PRO A 74 1.18 7.93 7.46
C PRO A 74 0.95 7.64 8.95
N SER A 75 0.90 6.36 9.30
CA SER A 75 0.46 5.93 10.62
C SER A 75 1.46 6.34 11.73
N VAL A 76 1.15 7.42 12.45
CA VAL A 76 2.09 8.09 13.39
C VAL A 76 2.53 7.18 14.56
N GLY A 77 1.75 6.14 14.88
CA GLY A 77 2.00 5.23 16.02
C GLY A 77 2.37 3.79 15.64
N LYS A 78 2.30 3.39 14.36
CA LYS A 78 2.69 2.03 13.95
C LYS A 78 4.14 2.12 13.51
N GLN A 79 5.04 1.35 14.14
CA GLN A 79 6.50 1.34 13.89
C GLN A 79 6.92 0.99 12.44
N TRP A 80 5.96 0.90 11.52
CA TRP A 80 6.11 0.47 10.15
C TRP A 80 6.99 1.42 9.34
N LEU A 81 6.72 2.72 9.35
CA LEU A 81 7.47 3.71 8.56
C LEU A 81 8.97 3.75 8.89
N THR A 82 9.29 3.85 10.17
CA THR A 82 10.68 3.96 10.62
C THR A 82 11.44 2.68 10.37
N LYS A 83 10.80 1.51 10.60
CA LYS A 83 11.42 0.21 10.30
C LYS A 83 11.54 -0.01 8.79
N GLY A 84 10.53 0.31 8.00
CA GLY A 84 10.53 0.16 6.54
C GLY A 84 11.61 0.98 5.86
N LYS A 85 11.73 2.28 6.19
CA LYS A 85 12.81 3.15 5.67
C LYS A 85 14.20 2.68 6.11
N VAL A 86 14.37 2.23 7.36
CA VAL A 86 15.65 1.70 7.85
C VAL A 86 16.00 0.35 7.21
N ILE A 87 15.02 -0.52 6.99
CA ILE A 87 15.23 -1.80 6.31
C ILE A 87 15.67 -1.51 4.88
N LEU A 88 14.90 -0.73 4.11
CA LEU A 88 15.27 -0.32 2.74
C LEU A 88 16.65 0.36 2.71
N ALA A 89 17.00 1.14 3.73
CA ALA A 89 18.28 1.81 3.82
C ALA A 89 19.48 0.85 3.80
N ASN A 90 19.32 -0.36 4.34
CA ASN A 90 20.39 -1.34 4.48
C ASN A 90 20.39 -2.41 3.38
N LEU A 91 19.43 -2.39 2.46
CA LEU A 91 19.36 -3.37 1.37
C LEU A 91 20.35 -3.02 0.26
N ILE A 92 21.00 -4.07 -0.26
CA ILE A 92 21.90 -3.99 -1.40
C ILE A 92 21.27 -4.75 -2.57
N GLY A 93 21.23 -4.11 -3.73
CA GLY A 93 20.71 -4.68 -4.97
C GLY A 93 19.19 -4.54 -5.14
N ASP A 94 18.78 -4.45 -6.41
CA ASP A 94 17.39 -4.19 -6.78
C ASP A 94 16.47 -5.34 -6.33
N ASN A 95 16.90 -6.60 -6.45
CA ASN A 95 16.15 -7.78 -6.00
C ASN A 95 15.75 -7.71 -4.51
N SER A 96 16.69 -7.30 -3.65
CA SER A 96 16.45 -7.14 -2.21
C SER A 96 15.37 -6.09 -1.95
N ILE A 97 15.43 -4.97 -2.67
CA ILE A 97 14.44 -3.88 -2.60
C ILE A 97 13.07 -4.38 -3.06
N LEU A 98 13.00 -5.09 -4.20
CA LEU A 98 11.74 -5.66 -4.70
C LEU A 98 11.12 -6.66 -3.71
N ARG A 99 11.92 -7.50 -3.05
CA ARG A 99 11.42 -8.43 -2.01
C ARG A 99 10.87 -7.69 -0.80
N ALA A 100 11.49 -6.59 -0.39
CA ALA A 100 10.95 -5.75 0.67
C ALA A 100 9.62 -5.11 0.25
N MET A 101 9.53 -4.61 -0.99
CA MET A 101 8.26 -4.10 -1.53
C MET A 101 7.18 -5.17 -1.61
N LEU A 102 7.53 -6.41 -2.00
CA LEU A 102 6.58 -7.52 -2.01
C LEU A 102 6.03 -7.81 -0.61
N SER A 103 6.85 -7.70 0.44
CA SER A 103 6.36 -7.84 1.81
C SER A 103 5.35 -6.74 2.17
N ASN A 104 5.54 -5.50 1.70
CA ASN A 104 4.57 -4.43 1.91
C ASN A 104 3.27 -4.73 1.17
N GLU A 105 3.36 -5.16 -0.10
CA GLU A 105 2.20 -5.51 -0.92
C GLU A 105 1.37 -6.68 -0.35
N LEU A 106 2.01 -7.64 0.31
CA LEU A 106 1.30 -8.71 1.00
C LEU A 106 0.43 -8.17 2.14
N ASP A 107 0.95 -7.18 2.87
CA ASP A 107 0.25 -6.54 3.97
C ASP A 107 -0.86 -5.59 3.46
N THR A 108 -0.64 -4.82 2.38
CA THR A 108 -1.72 -4.03 1.74
C THR A 108 -2.81 -4.91 1.15
N ASN A 109 -2.47 -5.98 0.42
CA ASN A 109 -3.44 -6.94 -0.12
C ASN A 109 -4.31 -7.52 1.00
N THR A 110 -3.71 -7.89 2.14
CA THR A 110 -4.44 -8.42 3.30
C THR A 110 -5.39 -7.38 3.89
N ALA A 111 -4.96 -6.12 3.99
CA ALA A 111 -5.79 -5.02 4.47
C ALA A 111 -6.99 -4.77 3.54
N TYR A 112 -6.73 -4.63 2.24
CA TYR A 112 -7.77 -4.40 1.24
C TYR A 112 -8.75 -5.55 1.12
N GLU A 113 -8.29 -6.81 1.17
CA GLU A 113 -9.18 -7.97 1.20
C GLU A 113 -10.13 -7.92 2.39
N ARG A 114 -9.61 -7.64 3.59
CA ARG A 114 -10.44 -7.53 4.80
C ARG A 114 -11.46 -6.40 4.67
N VAL A 115 -11.03 -5.22 4.25
CA VAL A 115 -11.93 -4.07 4.06
C VAL A 115 -12.98 -4.37 2.99
N PHE A 116 -12.59 -5.02 1.89
CA PHE A 116 -13.47 -5.43 0.80
C PHE A 116 -14.58 -6.38 1.25
N LEU A 117 -14.28 -7.27 2.20
CA LEU A 117 -15.21 -8.27 2.73
C LEU A 117 -16.10 -7.77 3.87
N ARG A 118 -15.99 -6.50 4.29
CA ARG A 118 -16.78 -5.96 5.40
C ARG A 118 -18.26 -5.80 5.03
N GLU A 119 -19.13 -6.30 5.90
CA GLU A 119 -20.58 -6.15 5.75
C GLU A 119 -21.07 -4.72 6.01
N ASP A 120 -20.38 -3.97 6.87
CA ASP A 120 -20.71 -2.59 7.23
C ASP A 120 -20.13 -1.55 6.25
N MET A 121 -19.61 -2.00 5.10
CA MET A 121 -19.06 -1.12 4.07
C MET A 121 -20.09 -0.12 3.55
N TRP A 122 -19.70 1.15 3.54
CA TRP A 122 -20.54 2.21 3.00
C TRP A 122 -20.73 2.09 1.49
N PRO A 123 -21.94 2.34 0.95
CA PRO A 123 -22.21 2.23 -0.49
C PRO A 123 -21.26 3.06 -1.34
N GLU A 124 -20.88 4.26 -0.90
CA GLU A 124 -20.03 5.18 -1.64
C GLU A 124 -18.56 4.71 -1.75
N ALA A 125 -18.15 3.75 -0.90
CA ALA A 125 -16.79 3.22 -0.87
C ALA A 125 -16.61 1.97 -1.76
N LYS A 126 -17.71 1.28 -2.10
CA LYS A 126 -17.68 -0.06 -2.74
C LYS A 126 -16.82 -0.10 -4.01
N ASP A 127 -17.07 0.82 -4.93
CA ASP A 127 -16.36 0.84 -6.21
C ASP A 127 -14.90 1.25 -6.04
N ILE A 128 -14.60 2.17 -5.13
CA ILE A 128 -13.23 2.63 -4.87
C ILE A 128 -12.42 1.49 -4.24
N ILE A 129 -12.92 0.87 -3.18
CA ILE A 129 -12.26 -0.27 -2.51
C ILE A 129 -12.05 -1.44 -3.47
N ARG A 130 -13.04 -1.77 -4.31
CA ARG A 130 -12.91 -2.84 -5.31
C ARG A 130 -11.78 -2.55 -6.30
N ARG A 131 -11.73 -1.32 -6.84
CA ARG A 131 -10.70 -0.91 -7.80
C ARG A 131 -9.32 -0.88 -7.16
N SER A 132 -9.19 -0.27 -5.99
CA SER A 132 -7.93 -0.26 -5.24
C SER A 132 -7.44 -1.67 -4.94
N PHE A 133 -8.32 -2.58 -4.50
CA PHE A 133 -7.92 -3.97 -4.27
C PHE A 133 -7.47 -4.69 -5.56
N GLU A 134 -8.06 -4.38 -6.70
CA GLU A 134 -7.59 -4.87 -8.00
C GLU A 134 -6.19 -4.34 -8.35
N ASP A 135 -5.87 -3.10 -7.97
CA ASP A 135 -4.53 -2.52 -8.10
C ASP A 135 -3.51 -3.25 -7.22
N GLU A 136 -3.79 -3.43 -5.93
CA GLU A 136 -2.91 -4.15 -5.00
C GLU A 136 -2.59 -5.58 -5.47
N LYS A 137 -3.60 -6.29 -6.00
CA LYS A 137 -3.40 -7.63 -6.59
C LYS A 137 -2.48 -7.59 -7.80
N ARG A 138 -2.57 -6.54 -8.62
CA ARG A 138 -1.70 -6.33 -9.78
C ARG A 138 -0.28 -6.00 -9.35
N HIS A 139 -0.09 -5.13 -8.36
CA HIS A 139 1.22 -4.74 -7.84
C HIS A 139 1.97 -5.96 -7.29
N LYS A 140 1.33 -6.70 -6.39
CA LYS A 140 1.86 -7.95 -5.83
C LYS A 140 2.27 -8.94 -6.90
N LYS A 141 1.37 -9.23 -7.85
CA LYS A 141 1.64 -10.20 -8.93
C LYS A 141 2.82 -9.76 -9.80
N TRP A 142 2.94 -8.47 -10.06
CA TRP A 142 4.08 -7.95 -10.83
C TRP A 142 5.39 -8.16 -10.07
N LEU A 143 5.44 -7.82 -8.79
CA LEU A 143 6.64 -8.03 -7.95
C LEU A 143 7.02 -9.51 -7.86
N GLU A 144 6.05 -10.40 -7.64
CA GLU A 144 6.27 -11.86 -7.62
C GLU A 144 6.93 -12.34 -8.91
N ASN A 145 6.39 -11.94 -10.06
CA ASN A 145 6.92 -12.33 -11.36
C ASN A 145 8.33 -11.78 -11.60
N THR A 146 8.55 -10.49 -11.35
CA THR A 146 9.85 -9.84 -11.56
C THR A 146 10.94 -10.44 -10.67
N ILE A 147 10.63 -10.71 -9.40
CA ILE A 147 11.58 -11.36 -8.47
C ILE A 147 11.91 -12.78 -8.95
N LEU A 148 10.94 -13.53 -9.47
CA LEU A 148 11.17 -14.87 -10.00
C LEU A 148 12.06 -14.86 -11.25
N GLU A 149 11.83 -13.92 -12.16
CA GLU A 149 12.64 -13.73 -13.36
C GLU A 149 14.10 -13.40 -13.01
N GLU A 150 14.34 -12.49 -12.05
CA GLU A 150 15.69 -12.14 -11.60
C GLU A 150 16.45 -13.29 -10.93
N ASN A 151 15.77 -14.27 -10.30
CA ASN A 151 16.45 -15.43 -9.69
C ASN A 151 16.85 -16.49 -10.71
N ASN A 152 16.31 -16.42 -11.93
CA ASN A 152 16.57 -17.37 -13.01
C ASN A 152 17.64 -16.86 -14.00
N LEU A 153 18.20 -15.68 -13.74
CA LEU A 153 19.30 -15.04 -14.48
C LEU A 153 20.62 -15.18 -13.71
#